data_AF-A0A373NR16-F1
#
_entry.id   AF-A0A373NR16-F1
#
_cell.length_a   1.000
_cell.length_b   1.000
_cell.length_c   1.000
_cell.angle_alpha   90.00
_cell.angle_beta   90.00
_cell.angle_gamma   90.00
#
_symmetry.space_group_name_H-M   'P 1'
#
loop_
_entity.id
_entity.type
_entity.pdbx_description
1 polymer ?
#
loop_
_entity_poly.entity_id
_entity_poly.type
_entity_poly.pdbx_seq_one_letter_code
_entity_poly.pdbx_strand_id
1 'polypeptide(L)'
;MINLTGKSVFVKTQEEYLSVLKIARFQGFTWARENHLNLIEIPFPNILNFCDGKIATYSCVEKTLYEASKIVEDEERIKDAVNLVRTFAKYPDRTALTDTFIESLKLLADTVESQMEEVK
;
A
#
# COMPACT_ATOMS: atom_id res chain seq x y z
N MET A 1 0.21 -5.47 -2.55
CA MET A 1 0.54 -4.41 -1.57
C MET A 1 1.26 -5.04 -0.39
N ILE A 2 2.33 -4.42 0.11
CA ILE A 2 3.12 -4.97 1.23
C ILE A 2 2.28 -4.97 2.50
N ASN A 3 2.13 -6.13 3.15
CA ASN A 3 1.50 -6.22 4.45
C ASN A 3 2.39 -5.58 5.52
N LEU A 4 1.95 -4.49 6.15
CA LEU A 4 2.71 -3.77 7.19
C LEU A 4 2.64 -4.44 8.56
N THR A 5 1.69 -5.36 8.77
CA THR A 5 1.49 -6.06 10.05
C THR A 5 2.78 -6.73 10.52
N GLY A 6 3.20 -6.39 11.74
CA GLY A 6 4.40 -6.94 12.36
C GLY A 6 5.71 -6.34 11.84
N LYS A 7 5.68 -5.20 11.14
CA LYS A 7 6.88 -4.58 10.54
C LYS A 7 7.19 -3.21 11.11
N SER A 8 8.44 -2.80 10.94
CA SER A 8 8.91 -1.43 11.17
C SER A 8 9.30 -0.82 9.83
N VAL A 9 9.01 0.46 9.62
CA VAL A 9 9.28 1.19 8.37
C VAL A 9 10.10 2.42 8.70
N PHE A 10 11.30 2.50 8.13
CA PHE A 10 12.17 3.66 8.22
C PHE A 10 11.75 4.71 7.19
N VAL A 11 11.38 5.90 7.68
CA VAL A 11 10.94 7.06 6.89
C VAL A 11 11.97 8.19 7.02
N LYS A 12 12.50 8.65 5.88
CA LYS A 12 13.51 9.70 5.79
C LYS A 12 12.89 11.06 5.45
N THR A 13 11.75 11.06 4.76
CA THR A 13 11.10 12.29 4.28
C THR A 13 9.61 12.35 4.66
N GLN A 14 9.05 13.56 4.63
CA GLN A 14 7.61 13.78 4.80
C GLN A 14 6.79 13.06 3.72
N GLU A 15 7.30 12.97 2.50
CA GLU A 15 6.63 12.29 1.38
C GLU A 15 6.55 10.78 1.61
N GLU A 16 7.67 10.15 1.99
CA GLU A 16 7.71 8.73 2.36
C GLU A 16 6.74 8.43 3.51
N TYR A 17 6.68 9.32 4.49
CA TYR A 17 5.77 9.21 5.61
C TYR A 17 4.30 9.24 5.19
N LEU A 18 3.90 10.19 4.34
CA LEU A 18 2.53 10.29 3.83
C LEU A 18 2.12 9.04 3.04
N SER A 19 3.00 8.54 2.17
CA SER A 19 2.76 7.33 1.38
C SER A 19 2.58 6.10 2.28
N VAL A 20 3.43 5.94 3.29
CA VAL A 20 3.33 4.84 4.25
C VAL A 20 2.05 4.92 5.08
N LEU A 21 1.64 6.13 5.51
CA LEU A 21 0.37 6.32 6.23
C LEU A 21 -0.85 5.97 5.37
N LYS A 22 -0.83 6.31 4.07
CA LYS A 22 -1.90 5.95 3.15
C LYS A 22 -2.08 4.42 3.08
N ILE A 23 -0.98 3.69 2.89
CA ILE A 23 -0.97 2.21 2.86
C ILE A 23 -1.44 1.64 4.20
N ALA A 24 -1.02 2.22 5.32
CA ALA A 24 -1.40 1.78 6.65
C ALA A 24 -2.90 2.00 6.94
N ARG A 25 -3.47 3.14 6.57
CA ARG A 25 -4.93 3.39 6.67
C ARG A 25 -5.71 2.34 5.92
N PHE A 26 -5.29 2.06 4.69
CA PHE A 26 -5.93 1.05 3.86
C PHE A 26 -5.89 -0.35 4.49
N GLN A 27 -4.81 -0.68 5.21
CA GLN A 27 -4.69 -1.93 5.96
C GLN A 27 -5.38 -1.95 7.34
N GLY A 28 -6.15 -0.90 7.65
CA GLY A 28 -6.94 -0.77 8.87
C GLY A 28 -6.13 -0.38 10.11
N PHE A 29 -4.93 0.20 9.94
CA PHE A 29 -4.16 0.65 11.09
C PHE A 29 -4.75 1.93 11.71
N THR A 30 -4.63 2.06 13.02
CA THR A 30 -4.93 3.28 13.79
C THR A 30 -3.78 3.61 14.74
N TRP A 31 -3.72 4.84 15.25
CA TRP A 31 -2.76 5.15 16.33
C TRP A 31 -3.19 4.49 17.64
N ALA A 32 -2.24 4.19 18.53
CA ALA A 32 -2.52 3.51 19.81
C ALA A 32 -3.56 4.21 20.70
N ARG A 33 -3.72 5.53 20.56
CA ARG A 33 -4.63 6.36 21.35
C ARG A 33 -5.78 6.98 20.54
N GLU A 34 -5.89 6.64 19.25
CA GLU A 34 -6.89 7.21 18.35
C GLU A 34 -7.59 6.10 17.55
N ASN A 35 -8.84 6.35 17.14
CA ASN A 35 -9.61 5.42 16.32
C ASN A 35 -9.32 5.59 14.81
N HIS A 36 -8.33 6.42 14.47
CA HIS A 36 -7.93 6.72 13.09
C HIS A 36 -6.40 6.92 13.02
N LEU A 37 -5.86 6.90 11.81
CA LEU A 37 -4.45 7.13 11.53
C LEU A 37 -4.23 8.51 10.91
N ASN A 38 -4.50 9.57 11.66
CA ASN A 38 -4.34 10.95 11.17
C ASN A 38 -2.87 11.33 11.01
N LEU A 39 -2.61 12.36 10.21
CA LEU A 39 -1.27 12.90 10.08
C LEU A 39 -0.84 13.54 11.40
N ILE A 40 0.24 13.05 11.99
CA ILE A 40 0.90 13.68 13.14
C ILE A 40 2.28 14.20 12.74
N GLU A 41 2.70 15.31 13.33
CA GLU A 41 4.05 15.84 13.14
C GLU A 41 5.06 14.99 13.89
N ILE A 42 6.07 14.49 13.15
CA ILE A 42 7.20 13.74 13.70
C ILE A 42 8.51 14.31 13.14
N PRO A 43 9.61 14.27 13.91
CA PRO A 43 10.91 14.60 13.36
C PRO A 43 11.34 13.52 12.36
N PHE A 44 12.03 13.92 11.29
CA PHE A 44 12.64 13.00 10.33
C PHE A 44 14.17 13.01 10.46
N PRO A 45 14.84 11.86 10.25
CA PRO A 45 14.27 10.55 9.93
C PRO A 45 13.63 9.87 11.16
N ASN A 46 12.68 8.97 10.93
CA ASN A 46 12.00 8.23 12.01
C ASN A 46 11.64 6.80 11.61
N ILE A 47 11.20 6.00 12.59
CA ILE A 47 10.71 4.65 12.37
C ILE A 47 9.23 4.59 12.77
N LEU A 48 8.39 4.15 11.85
CA LEU A 48 7.02 3.76 12.12
C LEU A 48 6.95 2.27 12.39
N ASN A 49 6.26 1.88 13.45
CA ASN A 49 6.06 0.50 13.87
C ASN A 49 4.60 0.12 13.70
N PHE A 50 4.36 -1.00 13.03
CA PHE A 50 3.04 -1.53 12.73
C PHE A 50 2.80 -2.83 13.50
N CYS A 51 1.96 -2.76 14.52
CA CYS A 51 1.67 -3.86 15.43
C CYS A 51 0.63 -4.85 14.89
N ASP A 52 0.70 -6.09 15.36
CA ASP A 52 -0.19 -7.15 14.88
C ASP A 52 -1.66 -6.84 15.15
N GLY A 53 -1.94 -6.14 16.25
CA GLY A 53 -3.26 -5.60 16.60
C GLY A 53 -3.69 -4.35 15.81
N LYS A 54 -3.12 -4.10 14.63
CA LYS A 54 -3.44 -2.93 13.78
C LYS A 54 -3.19 -1.57 14.43
N ILE A 55 -2.22 -1.51 15.34
CA ILE A 55 -1.79 -0.28 16.00
C ILE A 55 -0.49 0.22 15.37
N ALA A 56 -0.47 1.46 14.92
CA ALA A 56 0.74 2.17 14.52
C ALA A 56 1.35 2.94 15.71
N THR A 57 2.68 3.02 15.76
CA THR A 57 3.43 3.75 16.80
C THR A 57 4.78 4.19 16.23
N TYR A 58 5.37 5.27 16.75
CA TYR A 58 6.71 5.73 16.36
C TYR A 58 7.75 5.59 17.49
N SER A 59 7.41 4.85 18.57
CA SER A 59 8.20 4.83 19.82
C SER A 59 8.43 3.44 20.42
N CYS A 60 8.33 2.35 19.65
CA CYS A 60 8.41 0.97 20.16
C CYS A 60 9.52 0.13 19.50
N VAL A 61 9.86 -0.99 20.16
CA VAL A 61 11.02 -1.87 19.93
C VAL A 61 11.02 -2.53 18.55
N GLU A 62 12.24 -2.71 18.03
CA GLU A 62 12.62 -3.24 16.71
C GLU A 62 11.82 -4.47 16.26
N LYS A 63 11.17 -4.32 15.09
CA LYS A 63 10.68 -5.42 14.26
C LYS A 63 11.50 -5.49 12.97
N THR A 64 11.12 -6.37 12.04
CA THR A 64 11.72 -6.38 10.71
C THR A 64 11.61 -5.00 10.08
N LEU A 65 12.76 -4.37 9.85
CA LEU A 65 12.88 -3.01 9.35
C LEU A 65 12.87 -2.99 7.83
N TYR A 66 11.98 -2.19 7.25
CA TYR A 66 11.88 -1.94 5.82
C TYR A 66 12.15 -0.46 5.55
N GLU A 67 12.71 -0.14 4.38
CA GLU A 67 12.78 1.25 3.93
C GLU A 67 11.45 1.66 3.30
N ALA A 68 10.98 2.87 3.62
CA ALA A 68 9.77 3.41 3.02
C ALA A 68 9.87 3.51 1.49
N SER A 69 11.04 3.87 0.96
CA SER A 69 11.31 3.90 -0.48
C SER A 69 11.00 2.58 -1.18
N LYS A 70 11.36 1.44 -0.59
CA LYS A 70 11.05 0.10 -1.14
C LYS A 70 9.55 -0.18 -1.15
N ILE A 71 8.83 0.32 -0.15
CA ILE A 71 7.37 0.15 -0.06
C ILE A 71 6.67 0.97 -1.14
N VAL A 72 7.13 2.20 -1.36
CA VAL A 72 6.64 3.10 -2.42
C VAL A 72 6.94 2.50 -3.79
N GLU A 73 8.17 2.04 -4.02
CA GLU A 73 8.56 1.38 -5.28
C GLU A 73 7.66 0.16 -5.59
N ASP A 74 7.39 -0.69 -4.60
CA ASP A 74 6.49 -1.83 -4.79
C ASP A 74 5.04 -1.41 -5.09
N GLU A 75 4.56 -0.30 -4.51
CA GLU A 75 3.24 0.27 -4.85
C GLU A 75 3.19 0.75 -6.31
N GLU A 76 4.22 1.48 -6.75
CA GLU A 76 4.34 1.98 -8.13
C GLU A 76 4.39 0.82 -9.13
N ARG A 77 5.20 -0.21 -8.86
CA ARG A 77 5.27 -1.40 -9.72
C ARG A 77 3.93 -2.13 -9.85
N ILE A 78 3.13 -2.16 -8.78
CA ILE A 78 1.78 -2.71 -8.83
C ILE A 78 0.86 -1.84 -9.71
N LYS A 79 0.93 -0.50 -9.59
CA LYS A 79 0.17 0.42 -10.47
C LYS A 79 0.52 0.19 -11.93
N ASP A 80 1.81 0.07 -12.24
CA ASP A 80 2.28 -0.17 -13.60
C ASP A 80 1.79 -1.52 -14.15
N ALA A 81 1.85 -2.57 -13.33
CA ALA A 81 1.32 -3.89 -13.70
C ALA A 81 -0.20 -3.84 -13.97
N VAL A 82 -0.97 -3.13 -13.14
CA VAL A 82 -2.41 -2.93 -13.34
C VAL A 82 -2.68 -2.14 -14.63
N ASN A 83 -1.95 -1.04 -14.88
CA ASN A 83 -2.07 -0.24 -16.09
C ASN A 83 -1.78 -1.07 -17.36
N LEU A 84 -0.79 -1.95 -17.29
CA LEU A 84 -0.49 -2.88 -18.38
C LEU A 84 -1.66 -3.85 -18.62
N VAL A 85 -2.22 -4.44 -17.56
CA VAL A 85 -3.40 -5.32 -17.64
C VAL A 85 -4.59 -4.58 -18.26
N ARG A 86 -4.86 -3.33 -17.87
CA ARG A 86 -5.94 -2.49 -18.44
C ARG A 86 -5.73 -2.24 -19.93
N THR A 87 -4.52 -1.87 -20.31
CA THR A 87 -4.15 -1.62 -21.71
C THR A 87 -4.37 -2.88 -22.55
N PHE A 88 -3.91 -4.03 -22.04
CA PHE A 88 -4.09 -5.33 -22.68
C PHE A 88 -5.57 -5.74 -22.79
N ALA A 89 -6.33 -5.64 -21.71
CA ALA A 89 -7.75 -6.02 -21.68
C ALA A 89 -8.63 -5.13 -22.57
N LYS A 90 -8.18 -3.92 -22.91
CA LYS A 90 -8.86 -3.00 -23.83
C LYS A 90 -8.57 -3.32 -25.30
N TYR A 91 -7.35 -3.76 -25.59
CA TYR A 91 -6.89 -4.10 -26.94
C TYR A 91 -6.21 -5.47 -26.93
N PRO A 92 -6.95 -6.57 -26.66
CA PRO A 92 -6.36 -7.89 -26.60
C PRO A 92 -5.84 -8.23 -27.98
N ASP A 93 -4.57 -8.65 -28.05
CA ASP A 93 -3.98 -9.03 -29.33
C ASP A 93 -4.73 -10.27 -29.86
N ARG A 94 -5.28 -10.13 -31.08
CA ARG A 94 -6.31 -11.03 -31.58
C ARG A 94 -5.72 -12.41 -31.83
N THR A 95 -6.18 -13.43 -31.08
CA THR A 95 -6.65 -14.76 -31.58
C THR A 95 -6.74 -15.88 -30.53
N ALA A 96 -6.36 -15.69 -29.26
CA ALA A 96 -6.20 -16.85 -28.35
C ALA A 96 -6.85 -16.78 -26.96
N LEU A 97 -7.56 -15.71 -26.59
CA LEU A 97 -8.10 -15.55 -25.23
C LEU A 97 -9.62 -15.47 -25.23
N THR A 98 -10.23 -16.16 -24.27
CA THR A 98 -11.67 -16.15 -24.06
C THR A 98 -12.10 -14.85 -23.38
N ASP A 99 -13.33 -14.41 -23.66
CA ASP A 99 -13.93 -13.24 -22.98
C ASP A 99 -13.88 -13.39 -21.45
N THR A 100 -14.08 -14.62 -20.95
CA THR A 100 -14.00 -14.96 -19.52
C THR A 100 -12.63 -14.70 -18.90
N PHE A 101 -11.54 -14.89 -19.65
CA PHE A 101 -10.19 -14.57 -19.17
C PHE A 101 -10.00 -13.05 -19.07
N ILE A 102 -10.46 -12.31 -20.08
CA ILE A 102 -10.38 -10.83 -20.09
C ILE A 102 -11.22 -10.24 -18.96
N GLU A 103 -12.42 -10.75 -18.72
CA GLU A 103 -13.26 -10.36 -17.58
C GLU A 103 -12.59 -10.64 -16.24
N SER A 104 -11.94 -11.80 -16.09
CA SER A 104 -11.18 -12.14 -14.88
C SER A 104 -10.03 -11.15 -14.63
N LEU A 105 -9.31 -10.74 -15.68
CA LEU A 105 -8.25 -9.74 -15.58
C LEU A 105 -8.79 -8.36 -15.19
N LYS A 106 -9.92 -7.95 -15.75
CA LYS A 106 -10.59 -6.68 -15.38
C LYS A 106 -11.01 -6.70 -13.92
N LEU A 107 -11.62 -7.79 -13.45
CA LEU A 107 -12.05 -7.95 -12.05
C LEU A 107 -10.86 -7.88 -11.08
N LEU A 108 -9.73 -8.51 -11.43
CA LEU A 108 -8.50 -8.42 -10.63
C LEU A 108 -7.97 -6.98 -10.59
N ALA A 109 -7.93 -6.29 -11.73
CA ALA A 109 -7.53 -4.88 -11.80
C ALA A 109 -8.48 -3.99 -10.98
N ASP A 110 -9.80 -4.16 -11.12
CA ASP A 110 -10.82 -3.44 -10.33
C ASP A 110 -10.61 -3.67 -8.83
N THR A 111 -10.33 -4.91 -8.43
CA THR A 111 -10.08 -5.27 -7.03
C THR A 111 -8.82 -4.57 -6.52
N VAL A 112 -7.72 -4.60 -7.26
CA VAL A 112 -6.46 -3.96 -6.84
C VAL A 112 -6.62 -2.45 -6.80
N GLU A 113 -7.24 -1.82 -7.79
CA GLU A 113 -7.49 -0.38 -7.82
C GLU A 113 -8.41 0.06 -6.66
N SER A 114 -9.48 -0.69 -6.39
CA SER A 114 -10.35 -0.43 -5.24
C SER A 114 -9.61 -0.55 -3.90
N GLN A 115 -8.56 -1.39 -3.84
CA GLN A 115 -7.68 -1.48 -2.67
C GLN A 115 -6.66 -0.31 -2.59
N MET A 116 -6.58 0.54 -3.62
CA MET A 116 -5.64 1.66 -3.69
C MET A 116 -6.34 3.02 -3.64
N GLU A 117 -7.63 3.06 -3.94
CA GLU A 117 -8.49 4.21 -3.73
C GLU A 117 -8.68 4.45 -2.22
N GLU A 118 -8.54 5.71 -1.81
CA GLU A 118 -8.75 6.09 -0.41
C GLU A 118 -10.21 5.83 -0.02
N VAL A 119 -10.41 5.08 1.07
CA VAL A 119 -11.66 5.13 1.82
C VAL A 119 -11.78 6.56 2.36
N LYS A 120 -12.54 7.40 1.66
CA LYS A 120 -12.83 8.79 2.04
C LYS A 120 -13.62 8.86 3.35
#